data_AF-A0A2J6JBD3-F1
#
_entry.id   AF-A0A2J6JBD3-F1
#
_cell.length_a   1.000
_cell.length_b   1.000
_cell.length_c   1.000
_cell.angle_alpha   90.00
_cell.angle_beta   90.00
_cell.angle_gamma   90.00
#
_symmetry.space_group_name_H-M   'P 1'
#
loop_
_entity.id
_entity.type
_entity.pdbx_description
1 polymer ?
#
loop_
_entity_poly.entity_id
_entity_poly.type
_entity_poly.pdbx_seq_one_letter_code
_entity_poly.pdbx_strand_id
1 'polypeptide(L)'
;MPPLGAAATGPTRPCSSCGGNILARAEICPLCGVRVAPAADAVNKVALLLLIFFLGGLGAHRFYLRRNLSGILYLVFFWTYIPSILALIEFVIVAFKSEVELQQRYPEGANSKAVVVAMLSGLVGIGLLGFLAALLIPYVAR
;
A
#
# COMPACT_ATOMS: atom_id res chain seq x y z
N MET A 1 3.60 31.25 -9.28
CA MET A 1 2.23 31.43 -8.73
C MET A 1 1.30 30.60 -9.61
N PRO A 2 0.68 29.52 -9.10
CA PRO A 2 -0.23 28.71 -9.91
C PRO A 2 -1.51 29.50 -10.27
N PRO A 3 -2.16 29.22 -11.42
CA PRO A 3 -3.27 30.01 -11.93
C PRO A 3 -4.55 29.86 -11.07
N LEU A 4 -5.18 31.01 -10.79
CA LEU A 4 -6.37 31.29 -9.96
C LEU A 4 -7.70 30.66 -10.45
N GLY A 5 -7.68 29.52 -11.13
CA GLY A 5 -8.90 28.94 -11.73
C GLY A 5 -9.00 27.42 -11.77
N ALA A 6 -7.97 26.68 -11.35
CA ALA A 6 -8.08 25.23 -11.22
C ALA A 6 -8.77 24.90 -9.90
N ALA A 7 -10.08 24.61 -9.94
CA ALA A 7 -10.80 24.02 -8.82
C ALA A 7 -10.03 22.78 -8.35
N ALA A 8 -9.34 22.88 -7.22
CA ALA A 8 -8.55 21.79 -6.69
C ALA A 8 -9.50 20.65 -6.28
N THR A 9 -9.59 19.62 -7.12
CA THR A 9 -10.36 18.41 -6.85
C THR A 9 -9.52 17.45 -6.03
N GLY A 10 -10.08 16.93 -4.95
CA GLY A 10 -9.39 16.01 -4.06
C GLY A 10 -10.25 15.63 -2.86
N PRO A 11 -9.82 14.63 -2.07
CA PRO A 11 -10.49 14.26 -0.83
C PRO A 11 -10.56 15.48 0.10
N THR A 12 -11.71 15.70 0.72
CA THR A 12 -11.95 16.81 1.64
C THR A 12 -12.13 16.30 3.06
N ARG A 13 -11.73 17.12 4.03
CA ARG A 13 -11.89 16.86 5.46
C ARG A 13 -12.34 18.15 6.16
N PRO A 14 -13.14 18.07 7.23
CA PRO A 14 -13.50 19.25 8.01
C PRO A 14 -12.29 19.79 8.77
N CYS A 15 -12.22 21.12 8.89
CA CYS A 15 -11.28 21.79 9.77
C CYS A 15 -11.69 21.60 11.24
N SER A 16 -10.78 21.17 12.10
CA SER A 16 -11.05 20.95 13.53
C SER A 16 -11.35 22.22 14.33
N SER A 17 -11.02 23.40 13.79
CA SER A 17 -11.23 24.69 14.46
C SER A 17 -12.50 25.40 13.98
N CYS A 18 -12.77 25.47 12.67
CA CYS A 18 -13.92 26.20 12.12
C CYS A 18 -15.01 25.33 11.51
N GLY A 19 -14.79 24.02 11.34
CA GLY A 19 -15.76 23.10 10.71
C GLY A 19 -15.88 23.21 9.19
N GLY A 20 -15.20 24.17 8.55
CA GLY A 20 -15.20 24.33 7.10
C GLY A 20 -14.59 23.15 6.36
N ASN A 21 -15.15 22.79 5.21
CA ASN A 21 -14.65 21.68 4.40
C ASN A 21 -13.41 22.11 3.60
N ILE A 22 -12.26 21.50 3.90
CA ILE A 22 -10.96 21.84 3.30
C ILE A 22 -10.38 20.61 2.60
N LEU A 23 -9.43 20.81 1.70
CA LEU A 23 -8.71 19.69 1.07
C LEU A 23 -7.92 18.92 2.12
N ALA A 24 -7.86 17.59 2.01
CA ALA A 24 -7.13 16.73 2.95
C ALA A 24 -5.65 17.16 3.10
N ARG A 25 -5.03 17.60 2.00
CA ARG A 25 -3.65 18.10 1.93
C ARG A 25 -3.46 19.58 2.30
N ALA A 26 -4.51 20.30 2.69
CA ALA A 26 -4.35 21.70 3.08
C ALA A 26 -3.50 21.78 4.35
N GLU A 27 -2.45 22.60 4.33
CA GLU A 27 -1.63 22.94 5.51
C GLU A 27 -2.19 24.15 6.28
N ILE A 28 -2.90 25.02 5.56
CA ILE A 28 -3.54 26.23 6.09
C ILE A 28 -5.00 26.22 5.64
N CYS A 29 -5.91 26.43 6.58
CA CYS A 29 -7.33 26.55 6.28
C CYS A 29 -7.62 27.90 5.58
N PRO A 30 -8.19 27.94 4.36
CA PRO A 30 -8.51 29.20 3.67
C PRO A 30 -9.71 29.93 4.30
N LEU A 31 -10.49 29.27 5.16
CA LEU A 31 -11.68 29.84 5.79
C LEU A 31 -11.37 30.54 7.11
N CYS A 32 -10.47 29.99 7.93
CA CYS A 32 -10.15 30.55 9.25
C CYS A 32 -8.66 30.88 9.48
N GLY A 33 -7.76 30.51 8.56
CA GLY A 33 -6.34 30.85 8.64
C GLY A 33 -5.50 30.00 9.61
N VAL A 34 -6.10 29.05 10.34
CA VAL A 34 -5.33 28.16 11.23
C VAL A 34 -4.49 27.17 10.43
N ARG A 35 -3.31 26.85 10.95
CA ARG A 35 -2.51 25.70 10.48
C ARG A 35 -3.19 24.42 10.92
N VAL A 36 -3.48 23.54 9.96
CA VAL A 36 -4.12 22.26 10.22
C VAL A 36 -3.08 21.15 10.14
N ALA A 37 -3.14 20.20 11.08
CA ALA A 37 -2.31 19.00 11.02
C ALA A 37 -2.56 18.25 9.70
N PRO A 38 -1.56 17.53 9.16
CA PRO A 38 -1.74 16.69 7.97
C PRO A 38 -2.87 15.69 8.20
N ALA A 39 -3.52 15.26 7.12
CA ALA A 39 -4.60 14.27 7.20
C ALA A 39 -4.15 13.04 8.00
N ALA A 40 -5.02 12.50 8.86
CA ALA A 40 -4.72 11.32 9.66
C ALA A 40 -4.34 10.11 8.78
N ASP A 41 -4.82 10.10 7.54
CA ASP A 41 -4.56 9.07 6.53
C ASP A 41 -3.31 9.36 5.68
N ALA A 42 -2.45 10.30 6.09
CA ALA A 42 -1.20 10.57 5.39
C ALA A 42 -0.26 9.36 5.49
N VAL A 43 0.03 8.77 4.33
CA VAL A 43 0.98 7.67 4.19
C VAL A 43 2.37 8.14 4.60
N ASN A 44 3.00 7.46 5.57
CA ASN A 44 4.32 7.83 6.05
C ASN A 44 5.40 7.23 5.13
N LYS A 45 6.20 8.05 4.43
CA LYS A 45 7.20 7.57 3.47
C LYS A 45 8.24 6.66 4.11
N VAL A 46 8.69 6.97 5.33
CA VAL A 46 9.72 6.16 6.01
C VAL A 46 9.18 4.75 6.29
N ALA A 47 7.95 4.66 6.79
CA ALA A 47 7.29 3.37 7.02
C ALA A 47 7.11 2.60 5.71
N LEU A 48 6.72 3.28 4.63
CA LEU A 48 6.61 2.66 3.31
C LEU A 48 7.96 2.13 2.81
N LEU A 49 9.05 2.90 2.90
CA LEU A 49 10.38 2.46 2.49
C LEU A 49 10.84 1.22 3.27
N LEU A 50 10.65 1.22 4.59
CA LEU A 50 10.98 0.08 5.44
C LEU A 50 10.17 -1.15 5.04
N LEU A 51 8.88 -0.99 4.75
CA LEU A 51 8.04 -2.08 4.27
C LEU A 51 8.46 -2.59 2.89
N ILE A 52 8.87 -1.71 1.97
CA ILE A 52 9.35 -2.15 0.65
C ILE A 52 10.67 -2.92 0.81
N PHE A 53 11.59 -2.44 1.64
CA PHE A 53 12.90 -3.07 1.81
C PHE A 53 12.83 -4.42 2.54
N PHE A 54 12.16 -4.48 3.70
CA PHE A 54 12.09 -5.71 4.51
C PHE A 54 11.01 -6.68 4.05
N LEU A 55 9.91 -6.16 3.53
CA LEU A 55 8.67 -6.90 3.27
C LEU A 55 8.26 -6.82 1.79
N GLY A 56 9.21 -6.44 0.94
CA GLY A 56 9.08 -6.31 -0.51
C GLY A 56 8.79 -7.62 -1.23
N GLY A 57 9.52 -8.67 -0.88
CA GLY A 57 9.32 -10.01 -1.46
C GLY A 57 7.96 -10.63 -1.13
N LEU A 58 7.34 -10.25 -0.01
CA LEU A 58 5.97 -10.65 0.35
C LEU A 58 4.89 -9.74 -0.28
N GLY A 59 5.25 -8.56 -0.81
CA GLY A 59 4.28 -7.59 -1.32
C GLY A 59 3.51 -6.80 -0.25
N ALA A 60 3.95 -6.83 1.02
CA ALA A 60 3.24 -6.17 2.13
C ALA A 60 3.12 -4.65 1.98
N HIS A 61 4.10 -4.00 1.35
CA HIS A 61 4.09 -2.57 1.06
C HIS A 61 2.92 -2.13 0.15
N ARG A 62 2.42 -3.02 -0.71
CA ARG A 62 1.23 -2.74 -1.54
C ARG A 62 -0.07 -2.77 -0.72
N PHE A 63 -0.11 -3.56 0.36
CA PHE A 63 -1.21 -3.55 1.32
C PHE A 63 -1.18 -2.30 2.21
N TYR A 64 -0.01 -1.76 2.52
CA TYR A 64 0.13 -0.48 3.21
C TYR A 64 -0.46 0.67 2.40
N LEU A 65 -0.29 0.64 1.07
CA LEU A 65 -0.93 1.56 0.12
C LEU A 65 -2.41 1.24 -0.16
N ARG A 66 -3.02 0.31 0.62
CA ARG A 66 -4.42 -0.15 0.51
C ARG A 66 -4.80 -0.67 -0.89
N ARG A 67 -3.83 -0.98 -1.76
CA ARG A 67 -4.02 -1.51 -3.12
C ARG A 67 -3.90 -3.03 -3.12
N ASN A 68 -4.94 -3.66 -2.59
CA ASN A 68 -4.94 -5.09 -2.25
C ASN A 68 -4.75 -6.01 -3.47
N LEU A 69 -5.28 -5.65 -4.64
CA LEU A 69 -5.10 -6.44 -5.87
C LEU A 69 -3.62 -6.59 -6.26
N SER A 70 -2.85 -5.50 -6.24
CA SER A 70 -1.42 -5.56 -6.54
C SER A 70 -0.62 -6.32 -5.49
N GLY A 71 -1.01 -6.25 -4.21
CA GLY A 71 -0.39 -7.04 -3.15
C GLY A 71 -0.66 -8.54 -3.29
N ILE A 72 -1.87 -8.93 -3.70
CA ILE A 72 -2.24 -10.34 -3.92
C ILE A 72 -1.44 -10.94 -5.08
N LEU A 73 -1.25 -10.21 -6.18
CA LEU A 73 -0.38 -10.66 -7.27
C LEU A 73 1.03 -10.95 -6.76
N TYR A 74 1.59 -10.06 -5.94
CA TYR A 74 2.92 -10.26 -5.36
C TYR A 74 2.98 -11.47 -4.42
N LEU A 75 1.92 -11.73 -3.64
CA LEU A 75 1.82 -12.93 -2.81
C LEU A 75 1.75 -14.22 -3.64
N VAL A 76 0.98 -14.27 -4.73
CA VAL A 76 0.90 -15.49 -5.57
C VAL A 76 2.23 -15.75 -6.27
N PHE A 77 2.97 -14.70 -6.64
CA PHE A 77 4.28 -14.81 -7.24
C PHE A 77 5.43 -14.89 -6.23
N PHE A 78 5.20 -14.92 -4.91
CA PHE A 78 6.28 -14.89 -3.91
C PHE A 78 7.27 -16.06 -4.08
N TRP A 79 6.79 -17.19 -4.59
CA TRP A 79 7.58 -18.39 -4.84
C TRP A 79 8.56 -18.28 -6.04
N THR A 80 8.47 -17.24 -6.87
CA THR A 80 9.30 -17.09 -8.08
C THR A 80 10.47 -16.15 -7.88
N TYR A 81 10.62 -15.55 -6.69
CA TYR A 81 11.59 -14.48 -6.38
C TYR A 81 11.45 -13.20 -7.23
N ILE A 82 10.62 -13.20 -8.27
CA ILE A 82 10.28 -12.04 -9.11
C ILE A 82 9.78 -10.85 -8.26
N PRO A 83 8.89 -11.04 -7.27
CA PRO A 83 8.41 -9.93 -6.43
C PRO A 83 9.51 -9.23 -5.64
N SER A 84 10.56 -9.95 -5.24
CA SER A 84 11.70 -9.38 -4.51
C SER A 84 12.52 -8.43 -5.38
N ILE A 85 12.74 -8.79 -6.66
CA ILE A 85 13.47 -7.93 -7.61
C ILE A 85 12.65 -6.68 -7.94
N LEU A 86 11.35 -6.84 -8.18
CA LEU A 86 10.45 -5.71 -8.44
C LEU A 86 10.36 -4.76 -7.23
N ALA A 87 10.33 -5.30 -6.01
CA ALA A 87 10.31 -4.50 -4.80
C ALA A 87 11.60 -3.68 -4.61
N LEU A 88 12.77 -4.23 -4.97
CA LEU A 88 14.04 -3.49 -4.96
C LEU A 88 14.03 -2.30 -5.93
N ILE A 89 13.49 -2.48 -7.14
CA ILE A 89 13.36 -1.38 -8.11
C ILE A 89 12.37 -0.33 -7.58
N GLU A 90 11.25 -0.77 -7.03
CA GLU A 90 10.24 0.12 -6.47
C GLU A 90 10.77 0.88 -5.24
N PHE A 91 11.61 0.26 -4.42
CA PHE A 91 12.31 0.93 -3.30
C PHE A 91 13.12 2.12 -3.79
N VAL A 92 13.92 1.95 -4.85
CA VAL A 92 14.74 3.03 -5.41
C VAL A 92 13.85 4.16 -5.95
N ILE A 93 12.80 3.82 -6.71
CA ILE A 93 11.86 4.81 -7.26
C ILE A 93 11.19 5.61 -6.13
N VAL A 94 10.68 4.94 -5.09
CA VAL A 94 9.97 5.58 -3.98
C VAL A 94 10.93 6.36 -3.09
N ALA A 95 12.18 5.92 -2.93
CA ALA A 95 13.19 6.65 -2.18
C ALA A 95 13.47 8.03 -2.78
N PHE A 96 13.60 8.10 -4.12
CA PHE A 96 13.80 9.36 -4.85
C PHE A 96 12.52 10.18 -5.05
N LYS A 97 11.34 9.66 -4.71
CA LYS A 97 10.07 10.37 -4.82
C LYS A 97 9.83 11.33 -3.66
N SER A 98 9.27 12.50 -3.91
CA SER A 98 8.93 13.45 -2.83
C SER A 98 7.68 13.04 -2.05
N GLU A 99 7.58 13.42 -0.76
CA GLU A 99 6.43 13.13 0.10
C GLU A 99 5.11 13.65 -0.49
N VAL A 100 5.18 14.86 -1.08
CA VAL A 100 4.06 15.55 -1.70
C VAL A 100 3.52 14.76 -2.90
N GLU A 101 4.41 14.26 -3.75
CA GLU A 101 4.04 13.41 -4.89
C GLU A 101 3.48 12.06 -4.45
N LEU A 102 3.96 11.53 -3.32
CA LEU A 102 3.50 10.26 -2.78
C LEU A 102 2.03 10.38 -2.32
N GLN A 103 1.73 11.41 -1.53
CA GLN A 103 0.37 11.70 -1.08
C GLN A 103 -0.59 11.98 -2.25
N GLN A 104 -0.11 12.63 -3.31
CA GLN A 104 -0.93 12.88 -4.50
C GLN A 104 -1.17 11.63 -5.34
N ARG A 105 -0.21 10.69 -5.40
CA ARG A 105 -0.28 9.49 -6.25
C ARG A 105 -1.07 8.35 -5.62
N TYR A 106 -1.20 8.33 -4.29
CA TYR A 106 -1.91 7.30 -3.55
C TYR A 106 -3.06 7.88 -2.71
N PRO A 107 -4.08 8.51 -3.34
CA PRO A 107 -5.33 8.79 -2.64
C PRO A 107 -6.07 7.46 -2.39
N GLU A 108 -6.57 7.30 -1.16
CA GLU A 108 -7.20 6.11 -0.58
C GLU A 108 -8.12 5.29 -1.53
N GLY A 109 -8.08 3.96 -1.38
CA GLY A 109 -9.18 3.07 -1.83
C GLY A 109 -8.81 1.63 -2.21
N ALA A 110 -9.07 0.66 -1.31
CA ALA A 110 -9.76 -0.61 -1.61
C ALA A 110 -9.81 -1.62 -0.43
N ASN A 111 -10.79 -2.53 -0.51
CA ASN A 111 -11.43 -3.31 0.56
C ASN A 111 -10.58 -4.41 1.23
N SER A 112 -10.52 -4.38 2.57
CA SER A 112 -9.78 -5.29 3.47
C SER A 112 -10.23 -6.77 3.46
N LYS A 113 -11.45 -7.07 3.04
CA LYS A 113 -12.01 -8.43 3.07
C LYS A 113 -11.34 -9.41 2.11
N ALA A 114 -10.76 -8.92 1.01
CA ALA A 114 -10.07 -9.77 0.03
C ALA A 114 -8.73 -10.34 0.55
N VAL A 115 -8.09 -9.65 1.50
CA VAL A 115 -6.78 -10.03 2.05
C VAL A 115 -6.87 -11.30 2.89
N VAL A 116 -7.92 -11.42 3.70
CA VAL A 116 -8.14 -12.56 4.59
C VAL A 116 -8.39 -13.85 3.79
N VAL A 117 -9.16 -13.77 2.69
CA VAL A 117 -9.49 -14.93 1.86
C VAL A 117 -8.27 -15.44 1.08
N ALA A 118 -7.40 -14.54 0.60
CA ALA A 118 -6.17 -14.91 -0.10
C ALA A 118 -5.11 -15.53 0.83
N MET A 119 -5.04 -15.09 2.10
CA MET A 119 -4.17 -15.72 3.10
C MET A 119 -4.59 -17.16 3.40
N LEU A 120 -5.91 -17.43 3.49
CA LEU A 120 -6.42 -18.79 3.70
C LEU A 120 -6.17 -19.71 2.50
N SER A 121 -6.28 -19.21 1.26
CA SER A 121 -6.05 -20.04 0.07
C SER A 121 -4.58 -20.41 -0.14
N GLY A 122 -3.64 -19.50 0.17
CA GLY A 122 -2.20 -19.76 0.09
C GLY A 122 -1.73 -20.80 1.11
N LEU A 123 -2.23 -20.75 2.35
CA LEU A 123 -1.90 -21.71 3.39
C LEU A 123 -2.41 -23.12 3.06
N VAL A 124 -3.61 -23.22 2.49
CA VAL A 124 -4.22 -24.48 2.06
C VAL A 124 -3.47 -25.08 0.87
N GLY A 125 -3.06 -24.28 -0.11
CA GLY A 125 -2.37 -24.78 -1.30
C GLY A 125 -0.98 -25.36 -1.03
N ILE A 126 -0.17 -24.67 -0.22
CA ILE A 126 1.19 -25.11 0.13
C ILE A 126 1.13 -26.31 1.08
N GLY A 127 0.19 -26.30 2.03
CA GLY A 127 -0.07 -27.43 2.91
C GLY A 127 -0.48 -28.70 2.15
N LEU A 128 -1.33 -28.56 1.14
CA LEU A 128 -1.78 -29.70 0.32
C LEU A 128 -0.66 -30.25 -0.56
N LEU A 129 0.15 -29.40 -1.18
CA LEU A 129 1.25 -29.82 -2.05
C LEU A 129 2.37 -30.53 -1.25
N GLY A 130 2.69 -29.99 -0.06
CA GLY A 130 3.64 -30.60 0.86
C GLY A 130 3.14 -31.93 1.42
N PHE A 131 1.85 -32.02 1.75
CA PHE A 131 1.22 -33.25 2.22
C PHE A 131 1.18 -34.33 1.11
N LEU A 132 0.85 -33.95 -0.12
CA LEU A 132 0.84 -34.87 -1.27
C LEU A 132 2.25 -35.39 -1.59
N ALA A 133 3.25 -34.50 -1.55
CA ALA A 133 4.66 -34.88 -1.73
C ALA A 133 5.11 -35.87 -0.64
N ALA A 134 4.74 -35.66 0.62
CA ALA A 134 5.07 -36.57 1.71
C ALA A 134 4.47 -37.98 1.54
N LEU A 135 3.25 -38.08 1.00
CA LEU A 135 2.62 -39.37 0.70
C LEU A 135 3.23 -40.10 -0.51
N LEU A 136 3.84 -39.36 -1.44
CA LEU A 136 4.49 -39.92 -2.63
C LEU A 136 5.92 -40.43 -2.37
N ILE A 137 6.63 -39.91 -1.36
CA ILE A 137 7.98 -40.36 -0.98
C ILE A 137 8.07 -41.88 -0.76
N PRO A 138 7.20 -42.54 0.03
CA PRO A 138 7.27 -43.99 0.22
C PRO A 138 6.87 -44.81 -1.01
N TYR A 139 6.16 -44.21 -1.97
CA TYR A 139 5.78 -44.85 -3.23
C TYR A 139 6.92 -44.81 -4.27
N VAL A 140 7.69 -43.71 -4.29
CA VAL A 140 8.85 -43.52 -5.19
C VAL A 140 10.12 -44.18 -4.63
N ALA A 141 10.25 -44.31 -3.32
CA ALA A 141 11.39 -44.96 -2.67
C ALA A 141 11.28 -46.50 -2.60
N ARG A 142 10.31 -47.08 -3.30
CA ARG A 142 10.07 -48.53 -3.39
C ARG A 142 10.27 -49.00 -4.82
#